data_AF-A0A068W8I3-F1
#
_entry.id   AF-A0A068W8I3-F1
#
_cell.length_a   1.000
_cell.length_b   1.000
_cell.length_c   1.000
_cell.angle_alpha   90.00
_cell.angle_beta   90.00
_cell.angle_gamma   90.00
#
_symmetry.space_group_name_H-M   'P 1'
#
loop_
_entity.id
_entity.type
_entity.pdbx_description
1 polymer ?
#
loop_
_entity_poly.entity_id
_entity_poly.type
_entity_poly.pdbx_seq_one_letter_code
_entity_poly.pdbx_strand_id
1 'polypeptide(L)'
;MKNFALGVEHQEQLFRTLDTASDAVQENLDKMRFECKNLQYECETFLKQVEESEERHRKVLAESSQRDIERENRLAQIRAELRMYENILQIGIEDVVNGEIRGVIFKSKGLAYCDLEGVDGSEEDKESTNVSLHQYSRLNSLYSQLEVSDQWKPFVQSFR
;
A
#
# COMPACT_ATOMS: atom_id res chain seq x y z
N MET A 1 -44.56 19.61 -81.58
CA MET A 1 -43.84 20.54 -80.68
C MET A 1 -44.20 20.38 -79.20
N LYS A 2 -45.47 20.22 -78.79
CA LYS A 2 -45.85 20.07 -77.36
C LYS A 2 -45.16 18.92 -76.61
N ASN A 3 -45.01 17.75 -77.23
CA ASN A 3 -44.38 16.58 -76.57
C ASN A 3 -42.86 16.75 -76.35
N PHE A 4 -42.20 17.60 -77.15
CA PHE A 4 -40.77 17.87 -76.99
C PHE A 4 -40.53 18.83 -75.81
N ALA A 5 -41.35 19.88 -75.66
CA ALA A 5 -41.28 20.80 -74.53
C ALA A 5 -41.53 20.10 -73.18
N LEU A 6 -42.51 19.18 -73.12
CA LEU A 6 -42.78 18.36 -71.94
C LEU A 6 -41.60 17.44 -71.57
N GLY A 7 -40.89 16.91 -72.56
CA GLY A 7 -39.70 16.09 -72.33
C GLY A 7 -38.54 16.89 -71.72
N VAL A 8 -38.36 18.14 -72.18
CA VAL A 8 -37.33 19.05 -71.64
C VAL A 8 -37.67 19.46 -70.20
N GLU A 9 -38.91 19.83 -69.90
CA GLU A 9 -39.33 20.16 -68.53
C GLU A 9 -39.15 18.98 -67.57
N HIS A 10 -39.51 17.77 -67.99
CA HIS A 10 -39.32 16.57 -67.17
C HIS A 10 -37.83 16.29 -66.90
N GLN A 11 -36.97 16.48 -67.91
CA GLN A 11 -35.53 16.29 -67.77
C GLN A 11 -34.91 17.33 -66.83
N GLU A 12 -35.31 18.60 -66.93
CA GLU A 12 -34.88 19.66 -66.00
C GLU A 12 -35.31 19.36 -64.56
N GLN A 13 -36.52 18.83 -64.37
CA GLN A 13 -37.01 18.45 -63.05
C GLN A 13 -36.18 17.30 -62.45
N LEU A 14 -35.83 16.30 -63.27
CA LEU A 14 -34.96 15.20 -62.85
C LEU A 14 -33.56 15.70 -62.44
N PHE A 15 -32.97 16.62 -63.19
CA PHE A 15 -31.68 17.22 -62.82
C PHE A 15 -31.77 17.96 -61.49
N ARG A 16 -32.80 18.78 -61.26
CA ARG A 16 -32.99 19.47 -59.97
C ARG A 16 -33.12 18.50 -58.80
N THR A 17 -33.87 17.40 -58.98
CA THR A 17 -33.98 16.37 -57.92
C THR A 17 -32.66 15.65 -57.70
N LEU A 18 -31.87 15.42 -58.74
CA LEU A 18 -30.55 14.80 -58.62
C LEU A 18 -29.56 15.72 -57.91
N ASP A 19 -29.54 17.01 -58.23
CA ASP A 19 -28.72 18.01 -57.55
C ASP A 19 -29.09 18.10 -56.06
N THR A 20 -30.38 18.16 -55.75
CA THR A 20 -30.85 18.19 -54.35
C THR A 20 -30.46 16.92 -53.58
N ALA A 21 -30.54 15.74 -54.22
CA ALA A 21 -30.10 14.49 -53.61
C ALA A 21 -28.57 14.46 -53.43
N SER A 22 -27.81 15.00 -54.38
CA SER A 22 -26.35 15.13 -54.30
C SER A 22 -25.95 16.03 -53.12
N ASP A 23 -26.61 17.18 -52.97
CA ASP A 23 -26.37 18.11 -51.86
C ASP A 23 -26.65 17.44 -50.51
N ALA A 24 -27.76 16.70 -50.40
CA ALA A 24 -28.10 15.96 -49.18
C ALA A 24 -27.08 14.84 -48.85
N VAL A 25 -26.52 14.17 -49.86
CA VAL A 25 -25.44 13.19 -49.66
C VAL A 25 -24.16 13.88 -49.20
N GLN A 26 -23.82 15.03 -49.78
CA GLN A 26 -22.64 15.80 -49.41
C GLN A 26 -22.72 16.32 -47.98
N GLU A 27 -23.87 16.85 -47.56
CA GLU A 27 -24.12 17.29 -46.18
C GLU A 27 -23.94 16.12 -45.18
N ASN A 28 -24.51 14.95 -45.48
CA ASN A 28 -24.36 13.77 -44.64
C ASN A 28 -22.90 13.31 -44.55
N LEU A 29 -22.17 13.35 -45.65
CA LEU A 29 -20.76 13.00 -45.69
C LEU A 29 -19.91 13.95 -44.84
N ASP A 30 -20.18 15.25 -44.92
CA ASP A 30 -19.46 16.25 -44.13
C ASP A 30 -19.81 16.16 -42.65
N LYS A 31 -21.06 15.84 -42.29
CA LYS A 31 -21.45 15.51 -40.92
C LYS A 31 -20.69 14.29 -40.38
N MET A 32 -20.66 13.18 -41.13
CA MET A 32 -19.91 12.00 -40.71
C MET A 32 -18.40 12.29 -40.57
N ARG A 33 -17.83 13.08 -41.49
CA ARG A 33 -16.42 13.51 -41.40
C ARG A 33 -16.14 14.31 -40.13
N PHE A 34 -17.06 15.20 -39.75
CA PHE A 34 -16.93 15.96 -38.50
C PHE A 34 -17.01 15.05 -37.27
N GLU A 35 -17.98 14.15 -37.23
CA GLU A 35 -18.12 13.17 -36.13
C GLU A 35 -16.88 12.27 -36.01
N CYS A 36 -16.34 11.76 -37.12
CA CYS A 36 -15.11 10.98 -37.12
C CYS A 36 -13.92 11.77 -36.59
N LYS A 37 -13.77 13.04 -36.96
CA LYS A 37 -12.69 13.90 -36.45
C LYS A 37 -12.81 14.15 -34.95
N ASN A 38 -14.03 14.37 -34.45
CA ASN A 38 -14.26 14.54 -33.02
C ASN A 38 -13.93 13.27 -32.24
N LEU A 39 -14.40 12.10 -32.73
CA LEU A 39 -14.07 10.82 -32.12
C LEU A 39 -12.56 10.55 -32.12
N GLN A 40 -11.88 10.86 -33.22
CA GLN A 40 -10.43 10.73 -33.29
C GLN A 40 -9.74 11.60 -32.21
N TYR A 41 -10.16 12.86 -32.08
CA TYR A 41 -9.63 13.76 -31.07
C TYR A 41 -9.88 13.27 -29.63
N GLU A 42 -11.08 12.74 -29.37
CA GLU A 42 -11.41 12.15 -28.06
C GLU A 42 -10.54 10.93 -27.77
N CYS A 43 -10.36 10.03 -28.75
CA CYS A 43 -9.49 8.87 -28.61
C CYS A 43 -8.03 9.27 -28.34
N GLU A 44 -7.49 10.25 -29.07
CA GLU A 44 -6.13 10.76 -28.86
C GLU A 44 -5.98 11.38 -27.45
N THR A 45 -7.01 12.09 -26.99
CA THR A 45 -7.05 12.67 -25.63
C THR A 45 -7.06 11.58 -24.56
N PHE A 46 -7.91 10.57 -24.71
CA PHE A 46 -7.96 9.45 -23.76
C PHE A 46 -6.67 8.65 -23.74
N LEU A 47 -6.06 8.40 -24.91
CA LEU A 47 -4.80 7.68 -24.99
C LEU A 47 -3.70 8.40 -24.20
N LYS A 48 -3.60 9.73 -24.34
CA LYS A 48 -2.66 10.54 -23.55
C LYS A 48 -2.94 10.47 -22.05
N GLN A 49 -4.21 10.51 -21.63
CA GLN A 49 -4.56 10.39 -20.22
C GLN A 49 -4.20 9.02 -19.63
N VAL A 50 -4.38 7.95 -20.42
CA VAL A 50 -4.00 6.59 -20.02
C VAL A 50 -2.48 6.50 -19.86
N GLU A 51 -1.71 6.98 -20.82
CA GLU A 51 -0.23 6.99 -20.74
C GLU A 51 0.27 7.76 -19.50
N GLU A 52 -0.29 8.94 -19.22
CA GLU A 52 0.04 9.72 -18.02
C GLU A 52 -0.33 9.00 -16.71
N SER A 53 -1.41 8.21 -16.71
CA SER A 53 -1.85 7.42 -15.56
C SER A 53 -0.96 6.20 -15.34
N GLU A 54 -0.58 5.51 -16.40
CA GLU A 54 0.34 4.36 -16.35
C GLU A 54 1.72 4.78 -15.85
N GLU A 55 2.24 5.91 -16.33
CA GLU A 55 3.54 6.43 -15.88
C GLU A 55 3.50 6.82 -14.39
N ARG A 56 2.39 7.43 -13.93
CA ARG A 56 2.18 7.71 -12.50
C ARG A 56 2.16 6.43 -11.66
N HIS A 57 1.41 5.40 -12.09
CA HIS A 57 1.38 4.12 -11.38
C HIS A 57 2.76 3.45 -11.32
N ARG A 58 3.51 3.49 -12.42
CA ARG A 58 4.86 2.92 -12.49
C ARG A 58 5.80 3.58 -11.48
N LYS A 59 5.75 4.90 -11.34
CA LYS A 59 6.54 5.65 -10.33
C LYS A 59 6.16 5.25 -8.90
N VAL A 60 4.87 5.21 -8.59
CA VAL A 60 4.38 4.80 -7.25
C VAL A 60 4.81 3.37 -6.90
N LEU A 61 4.75 2.45 -7.86
CA LEU A 61 5.21 1.07 -7.68
C LEU A 61 6.72 1.01 -7.39
N ALA A 62 7.53 1.76 -8.14
CA ALA A 62 8.97 1.83 -7.91
C ALA A 62 9.31 2.40 -6.51
N GLU A 63 8.63 3.48 -6.11
CA GLU A 63 8.79 4.09 -4.79
C GLU A 63 8.32 3.17 -3.65
N SER A 64 7.24 2.41 -3.85
CA SER A 64 6.80 1.40 -2.88
C SER A 64 7.84 0.29 -2.73
N SER A 65 8.30 -0.28 -3.86
CA SER A 65 9.29 -1.35 -3.86
C SER A 65 10.57 -0.93 -3.15
N GLN A 66 11.03 0.31 -3.34
CA GLN A 66 12.22 0.82 -2.67
C GLN A 66 12.01 0.93 -1.15
N ARG A 67 10.86 1.45 -0.71
CA ARG A 67 10.52 1.53 0.71
C ARG A 67 10.39 0.16 1.37
N ASP A 68 9.89 -0.83 0.64
CA ASP A 68 9.76 -2.19 1.16
C ASP A 68 11.14 -2.84 1.38
N ILE A 69 12.07 -2.66 0.43
CA ILE A 69 13.47 -3.11 0.58
C ILE A 69 14.14 -2.42 1.79
N GLU A 70 13.95 -1.11 1.96
CA GLU A 70 14.49 -0.38 3.11
C GLU A 70 13.92 -0.86 4.45
N ARG A 71 12.61 -1.14 4.49
CA ARG A 71 11.96 -1.71 5.67
C ARG A 71 12.46 -3.11 5.99
N GLU A 72 12.63 -3.96 4.99
CA GLU A 72 13.19 -5.31 5.16
C GLU A 72 14.62 -5.25 5.70
N ASN A 73 15.46 -4.38 5.15
CA ASN A 73 16.83 -4.18 5.63
C ASN A 73 16.85 -3.70 7.08
N ARG A 74 15.99 -2.75 7.44
CA ARG A 74 15.88 -2.26 8.83
C ARG A 74 15.38 -3.35 9.78
N LEU A 75 14.40 -4.15 9.35
CA LEU A 75 13.92 -5.31 10.13
C LEU A 75 15.03 -6.35 10.32
N ALA A 76 15.84 -6.62 9.29
CA ALA A 76 16.97 -7.53 9.39
C ALA A 76 18.01 -7.03 10.40
N GLN A 77 18.31 -5.72 10.39
CA GLN A 77 19.21 -5.11 11.37
C GLN A 77 18.66 -5.24 12.80
N ILE A 78 17.40 -4.88 13.02
CA ILE A 78 16.74 -5.01 14.33
C ILE A 78 16.76 -6.45 14.81
N ARG A 79 16.50 -7.43 13.94
CA ARG A 79 16.56 -8.85 14.28
C ARG A 79 17.98 -9.29 14.67
N ALA A 80 19.00 -8.78 14.00
CA ALA A 80 20.39 -9.07 14.33
C ALA A 80 20.78 -8.49 15.70
N GLU A 81 20.38 -7.24 15.98
CA GLU A 81 20.58 -6.59 17.28
C GLU A 81 19.82 -7.34 18.39
N LEU A 82 18.57 -7.72 18.15
CA LEU A 82 17.76 -8.50 19.09
C LEU A 82 18.44 -9.84 19.41
N ARG A 83 18.90 -10.58 18.40
CA ARG A 83 19.64 -11.83 18.61
C ARG A 83 20.93 -11.63 19.41
N MET A 84 21.62 -10.50 19.20
CA MET A 84 22.82 -10.17 19.98
C MET A 84 22.46 -9.95 21.46
N TYR A 85 21.42 -9.17 21.75
CA TYR A 85 20.96 -8.95 23.13
C TYR A 85 20.45 -10.22 23.79
N GLU A 86 19.68 -11.04 23.08
CA GLU A 86 19.22 -12.35 23.55
C GLU A 86 20.38 -13.24 23.99
N ASN A 87 21.46 -13.29 23.18
CA ASN A 87 22.65 -14.06 23.51
C ASN A 87 23.42 -13.51 24.72
N ILE A 88 23.63 -12.18 24.76
CA ILE A 88 24.36 -11.52 25.86
C ILE A 88 23.63 -11.69 27.19
N LEU A 89 22.32 -11.49 27.18
CA LEU A 89 21.48 -11.53 28.37
C LEU A 89 21.01 -12.95 28.72
N GLN A 90 21.27 -13.92 27.84
CA GLN A 90 20.74 -15.28 27.94
C GLN A 90 19.21 -15.27 28.11
N ILE A 91 18.55 -14.42 27.34
CA ILE A 91 17.08 -14.33 27.28
C ILE A 91 16.62 -14.53 25.83
N GLY A 92 15.36 -14.86 25.63
CA GLY A 92 14.73 -14.98 24.31
C GLY A 92 13.29 -14.51 24.36
N ILE A 93 12.72 -14.20 23.21
CA ILE A 93 11.29 -13.90 23.07
C ILE A 93 10.68 -14.88 22.08
N GLU A 94 9.62 -15.58 22.49
CA GLU A 94 8.86 -16.52 21.67
C GLU A 94 7.43 -16.02 21.46
N ASP A 95 6.98 -16.06 20.21
CA ASP A 95 5.56 -15.86 19.88
C ASP A 95 4.79 -17.16 20.13
N VAL A 96 3.79 -17.09 21.00
CA VAL A 96 2.88 -18.20 21.31
C VAL A 96 1.70 -18.17 20.33
N VAL A 97 1.16 -19.35 20.02
CA VAL A 97 -0.05 -19.49 19.21
C VAL A 97 -1.16 -18.64 19.84
N ASN A 98 -1.67 -17.64 19.09
CA ASN A 98 -2.64 -16.58 19.46
C ASN A 98 -2.06 -15.16 19.65
N GLY A 99 -0.78 -14.92 19.36
CA GLY A 99 -0.20 -13.57 19.41
C GLY A 99 0.17 -13.11 20.82
N GLU A 100 0.12 -14.02 21.80
CA GLU A 100 0.73 -13.83 23.11
C GLU A 100 2.24 -13.94 22.97
N ILE A 101 2.98 -13.06 23.63
CA ILE A 101 4.44 -13.05 23.61
C ILE A 101 4.94 -13.64 24.92
N ARG A 102 5.98 -14.48 24.88
CA ARG A 102 6.59 -15.09 26.07
C ARG A 102 8.09 -14.83 26.10
N GLY A 103 8.58 -14.36 27.25
CA GLY A 103 9.99 -14.26 27.54
C GLY A 103 10.55 -15.61 27.99
N VAL A 104 11.74 -15.95 27.50
CA VAL A 104 12.51 -17.14 27.84
C VAL A 104 13.81 -16.70 28.52
N ILE A 105 14.24 -17.41 29.55
CA ILE A 105 15.54 -17.18 30.18
C ILE A 105 16.31 -18.50 30.21
N PHE A 106 17.51 -18.49 29.66
CA PHE A 106 18.40 -19.65 29.55
C PHE A 106 19.27 -19.73 30.82
N LYS A 107 19.11 -20.80 31.61
CA LYS A 107 19.97 -21.13 32.75
C LYS A 107 20.88 -22.31 32.40
N SER A 108 22.01 -22.45 33.09
CA SER A 108 22.98 -23.54 32.89
C SER A 108 22.42 -24.97 33.05
N LYS A 109 21.22 -25.12 33.62
CA LYS A 109 20.55 -26.41 33.87
C LYS A 109 19.06 -26.44 33.46
N GLY A 110 18.56 -25.45 32.72
CA GLY A 110 17.15 -25.44 32.30
C GLY A 110 16.67 -24.12 31.71
N LEU A 111 15.40 -24.09 31.31
CA LEU A 111 14.71 -22.91 30.77
C LEU A 111 13.71 -22.38 31.79
N ALA A 112 13.62 -21.07 31.92
CA ALA A 112 12.54 -20.40 32.66
C ALA A 112 11.72 -19.57 31.67
N TYR A 113 10.41 -19.51 31.90
CA TYR A 113 9.46 -18.81 31.03
C TYR A 113 8.68 -17.77 31.84
N CYS A 114 8.41 -16.62 31.22
CA CYS A 114 7.52 -15.60 31.76
C CYS A 114 6.63 -15.11 30.63
N ASP A 115 5.32 -15.13 30.82
CA ASP A 115 4.41 -14.53 29.85
C ASP A 115 4.60 -13.00 29.85
N LEU A 116 4.74 -12.43 28.66
CA LEU A 116 4.83 -10.99 28.43
C LEU A 116 3.43 -10.56 28.00
N GLU A 117 2.60 -10.17 28.96
CA GLU A 117 1.31 -9.53 28.66
C GLU A 117 1.61 -8.30 27.79
N GLY A 118 0.97 -8.25 26.62
CA GLY A 118 1.05 -7.10 25.73
C GLY A 118 0.67 -5.85 26.52
N VAL A 119 1.48 -4.80 26.43
CA VAL A 119 1.07 -3.48 26.88
C VAL A 119 -0.17 -3.16 26.05
N ASP A 120 -1.35 -3.30 26.65
CA ASP A 120 -2.62 -2.93 26.04
C ASP A 120 -2.45 -1.48 25.56
N GLY A 121 -2.47 -1.27 24.25
CA GLY A 121 -2.27 0.03 23.61
C GLY A 121 -3.44 1.00 23.86
N SER A 122 -4.20 0.81 24.94
CA SER A 122 -5.48 1.48 25.19
C SER A 122 -5.46 2.53 26.28
N GLU A 123 -4.36 2.76 27.00
CA GLU A 123 -4.34 3.82 28.02
C GLU A 123 -3.08 4.70 27.93
N GLU A 124 -3.04 5.57 26.91
CA GLU A 124 -2.21 6.77 26.92
C GLU A 124 -2.77 7.88 27.84
N ASP A 125 -3.83 7.62 28.61
CA ASP A 125 -4.40 8.62 29.50
C ASP A 125 -4.60 8.10 30.93
N LYS A 126 -3.81 8.71 31.83
CA LYS A 126 -3.97 8.87 33.29
C LYS A 126 -3.21 7.89 34.20
N GLU A 127 -2.23 8.47 34.89
CA GLU A 127 -1.75 8.08 36.23
C GLU A 127 -1.50 6.57 36.48
N SER A 128 -0.42 6.02 35.92
CA SER A 128 -0.01 4.63 36.17
C SER A 128 1.35 4.48 36.85
N THR A 129 1.68 5.35 37.80
CA THR A 129 2.83 5.15 38.71
C THR A 129 2.68 3.83 39.52
N ASN A 130 1.45 3.36 39.74
CA ASN A 130 1.18 2.12 40.49
C ASN A 130 1.21 0.84 39.63
N VAL A 131 0.86 0.90 38.34
CA VAL A 131 0.88 -0.28 37.44
C VAL A 131 2.33 -0.67 37.12
N SER A 132 3.17 0.34 36.87
CA SER A 132 4.61 0.15 36.70
C SER A 132 5.26 -0.47 37.94
N LEU A 133 4.96 0.01 39.15
CA LEU A 133 5.53 -0.53 40.40
C LEU A 133 5.18 -2.01 40.64
N HIS A 134 3.97 -2.44 40.28
CA HIS A 134 3.56 -3.85 40.40
C HIS A 134 4.27 -4.75 39.39
N GLN A 135 4.43 -4.30 38.15
CA GLN A 135 5.21 -5.01 37.13
C GLN A 135 6.70 -5.06 37.51
N TYR A 136 7.27 -3.95 38.00
CA TYR A 136 8.64 -3.89 38.52
C TYR A 136 8.85 -4.82 39.71
N SER A 137 7.90 -4.91 40.64
CA SER A 137 7.99 -5.82 41.79
C SER A 137 7.91 -7.29 41.37
N ARG A 138 7.10 -7.61 40.36
CA ARG A 138 6.98 -8.95 39.78
C ARG A 138 8.25 -9.35 39.01
N LEU A 139 8.80 -8.44 38.20
CA LEU A 139 10.11 -8.58 37.55
C LEU A 139 11.23 -8.71 38.59
N ASN A 140 11.26 -7.90 39.64
CA ASN A 140 12.25 -8.02 40.71
C ASN A 140 12.13 -9.33 41.51
N SER A 141 10.91 -9.87 41.67
CA SER A 141 10.70 -11.20 42.23
C SER A 141 11.27 -12.29 41.31
N LEU A 142 11.12 -12.16 40.00
CA LEU A 142 11.72 -13.07 39.01
C LEU A 142 13.25 -12.92 38.96
N TYR A 143 13.77 -11.69 38.93
CA TYR A 143 15.21 -11.38 38.99
C TYR A 143 15.86 -11.78 40.31
N SER A 144 15.15 -11.74 41.43
CA SER A 144 15.68 -12.24 42.71
C SER A 144 15.74 -13.77 42.78
N GLN A 145 15.00 -14.47 41.92
CA GLN A 145 15.10 -15.92 41.71
C GLN A 145 16.06 -16.30 40.57
N LEU A 146 16.66 -15.30 39.92
CA LEU A 146 17.69 -15.47 38.91
C LEU A 146 19.05 -15.28 39.58
N GLU A 147 19.88 -16.32 39.60
CA GLU A 147 21.30 -16.16 39.90
C GLU A 147 21.92 -15.30 38.79
N VAL A 148 21.91 -13.98 38.99
CA VAL A 148 22.60 -13.04 38.11
C VAL A 148 24.09 -13.38 38.21
N SER A 149 24.67 -13.78 37.07
CA SER A 149 26.12 -13.98 36.94
C SER A 149 26.87 -12.83 37.61
N ASP A 150 27.94 -13.13 38.36
CA ASP A 150 28.71 -12.13 39.11
C ASP A 150 29.22 -10.97 38.23
N GLN A 151 29.34 -11.20 36.92
CA GLN A 151 29.71 -10.18 35.93
C GLN A 151 28.63 -9.11 35.71
N TRP A 152 27.35 -9.40 35.99
CA TRP A 152 26.21 -8.53 35.74
C TRP A 152 25.65 -7.84 36.99
N LYS A 153 26.05 -8.30 38.19
CA LYS A 153 25.66 -7.68 39.47
C LYS A 153 25.91 -6.16 39.53
N PRO A 154 27.02 -5.60 38.99
CA PRO A 154 27.24 -4.16 39.01
C PRO A 154 26.22 -3.35 38.19
N PHE A 155 25.70 -3.91 37.10
CA PHE A 155 24.76 -3.23 36.18
C PHE A 155 23.31 -3.29 36.66
N VAL A 156 22.94 -4.30 37.44
CA VAL A 156 21.59 -4.41 38.04
C VAL A 156 21.48 -3.56 39.31
N GLN A 157 22.59 -3.38 40.04
CA GLN A 157 22.62 -2.56 41.25
C GLN A 157 22.47 -1.05 40.98
N SER A 158 22.78 -0.57 39.78
CA SER A 158 22.60 0.85 39.43
C SER A 158 21.15 1.26 39.16
N PHE A 159 20.21 0.32 39.14
CA PHE A 159 18.76 0.56 38.95
C PHE A 159 17.94 0.35 40.23
N ARG A 160 18.59 0.14 41.38
CA ARG A 160 17.93 0.07 42.71
C ARG A 160 17.98 1.39 43.45
#